data_AF-A0A3A5WUY2-F1
#
_entry.id   AF-A0A3A5WUY2-F1
#
_cell.length_a   1.000
_cell.length_b   1.000
_cell.length_c   1.000
_cell.angle_alpha   90.00
_cell.angle_beta   90.00
_cell.angle_gamma   90.00
#
_symmetry.space_group_name_H-M   'P 1'
#
loop_
_entity.id
_entity.type
_entity.pdbx_description
1 polymer ?
#
loop_
_entity_poly.entity_id
_entity_poly.type
_entity_poly.pdbx_seq_one_letter_code
_entity_poly.pdbx_strand_id
1 'polypeptide(L)'
;MKKETLYVAFSTQKGGVGKTTFTVLVASYLYYLKGYNVAVVDCDYPQHSISAMRKRDAEQVNGDDYYKQLAFHQFKTLGKKAYPVLCSSPDEAIKTADEYLASAGMDYDVVFFDLPGTVNSEGVINSLSGVDYIFTPIAADRVVLESSLSFAVAIHKLLVKNEACRLKGLHLFWNMVDGREKTDLYTLYEQTIRELELPLMKVFIPDTKRFKKELDAQRKTVFRSTLFPADKRLVKGSNMEELITEIAYLIKL
;
A
#
# COMPACT_ATOMS: atom_id res chain seq x y z
N MET A 1 0.15 27.22 -7.17
CA MET A 1 -0.09 26.10 -8.10
C MET A 1 -0.72 24.97 -7.32
N LYS A 2 -1.81 24.39 -7.83
CA LYS A 2 -2.48 23.24 -7.22
C LYS A 2 -1.55 22.02 -7.35
N LYS A 3 -1.25 21.32 -6.26
CA LYS A 3 -0.43 20.10 -6.30
C LYS A 3 -1.22 19.02 -7.04
N GLU A 4 -0.58 18.34 -7.98
CA GLU A 4 -1.21 17.23 -8.70
C GLU A 4 -1.38 16.02 -7.77
N THR A 5 -2.54 15.36 -7.83
CA THR A 5 -2.81 14.13 -7.06
C THR A 5 -1.89 13.00 -7.52
N LEU A 6 -1.25 12.31 -6.58
CA LEU A 6 -0.35 11.20 -6.87
C LEU A 6 -1.09 9.85 -6.87
N TYR A 7 -0.89 9.05 -7.90
CA TYR A 7 -1.47 7.71 -8.03
C TYR A 7 -0.41 6.68 -7.68
N VAL A 8 -0.66 5.84 -6.66
CA VAL A 8 0.36 4.93 -6.11
C VAL A 8 -0.20 3.52 -5.97
N ALA A 9 0.57 2.51 -6.37
CA ALA A 9 0.18 1.11 -6.22
C ALA A 9 1.24 0.30 -5.47
N PHE A 10 0.79 -0.63 -4.61
CA PHE A 10 1.63 -1.72 -4.16
C PHE A 10 1.38 -2.93 -5.05
N SER A 11 2.36 -3.33 -5.85
CA SER A 11 2.15 -4.36 -6.89
C SER A 11 3.31 -5.34 -7.03
N THR A 12 2.95 -6.59 -7.29
CA THR A 12 3.84 -7.72 -7.56
C THR A 12 3.03 -8.91 -8.10
N GLN A 13 3.68 -9.74 -8.92
CA GLN A 13 3.09 -10.95 -9.49
C GLN A 13 2.75 -12.02 -8.43
N LYS A 14 3.38 -11.98 -7.26
CA LYS A 14 3.13 -12.98 -6.21
C LYS A 14 2.03 -12.56 -5.23
N GLY A 15 1.12 -13.48 -4.95
CA GLY A 15 0.17 -13.36 -3.84
C GLY A 15 0.85 -13.49 -2.46
N GLY A 16 0.26 -12.88 -1.43
CA GLY A 16 0.68 -13.11 -0.04
C GLY A 16 1.88 -12.28 0.46
N VAL A 17 2.53 -11.49 -0.37
CA VAL A 17 3.69 -10.64 0.03
C VAL A 17 3.30 -9.29 0.65
N GLY A 18 2.01 -9.05 0.89
CA GLY A 18 1.53 -7.92 1.69
C GLY A 18 1.00 -6.70 0.95
N LYS A 19 0.75 -6.73 -0.38
CA LYS A 19 0.21 -5.61 -1.18
C LYS A 19 -0.90 -4.81 -0.49
N THR A 20 -2.06 -5.43 -0.28
CA THR A 20 -3.21 -4.88 0.46
C THR A 20 -2.83 -4.37 1.85
N THR A 21 -1.95 -5.09 2.55
CA THR A 21 -1.55 -4.71 3.91
C THR A 21 -0.75 -3.40 3.89
N PHE A 22 0.19 -3.24 2.98
CA PHE A 22 0.92 -1.99 2.81
C PHE A 22 0.02 -0.87 2.31
N THR A 23 -0.89 -1.15 1.37
CA THR A 23 -1.90 -0.17 0.92
C THR A 23 -2.68 0.43 2.11
N VAL A 24 -3.24 -0.42 2.97
CA VAL A 24 -4.02 0.04 4.14
C VAL A 24 -3.14 0.76 5.17
N LEU A 25 -1.96 0.23 5.47
CA LEU A 25 -1.07 0.80 6.49
C LEU A 25 -0.53 2.17 6.09
N VAL A 26 -0.06 2.31 4.85
CA VAL A 26 0.47 3.57 4.33
C VAL A 26 -0.65 4.60 4.20
N ALA A 27 -1.81 4.21 3.63
CA ALA A 27 -2.97 5.10 3.52
C ALA A 27 -3.42 5.62 4.90
N SER A 28 -3.56 4.72 5.88
CA SER A 28 -3.99 5.09 7.23
C SER A 28 -2.97 5.95 7.96
N TYR A 29 -1.67 5.70 7.78
CA TYR A 29 -0.63 6.53 8.39
C TYR A 29 -0.61 7.94 7.78
N LEU A 30 -0.59 8.05 6.44
CA LEU A 30 -0.58 9.36 5.77
C LEU A 30 -1.83 10.17 6.10
N TYR A 31 -3.00 9.53 6.16
CA TYR A 31 -4.26 10.20 6.43
C TYR A 31 -4.43 10.56 7.91
N TYR A 32 -4.37 9.57 8.82
CA TYR A 32 -4.71 9.77 10.24
C TYR A 32 -3.58 10.38 11.06
N LEU A 33 -2.31 10.24 10.64
CA LEU A 33 -1.16 10.73 11.41
C LEU A 33 -0.41 11.90 10.75
N LYS A 34 -0.45 12.02 9.42
CA LYS A 34 0.24 13.11 8.69
C LYS A 34 -0.71 14.15 8.09
N GLY A 35 -2.01 13.88 8.05
CA GLY A 35 -3.04 14.85 7.66
C GLY A 35 -3.26 15.00 6.15
N TYR A 36 -2.60 14.20 5.32
CA TYR A 36 -2.81 14.17 3.87
C TYR A 36 -4.22 13.69 3.53
N ASN A 37 -4.76 14.17 2.42
CA ASN A 37 -6.01 13.70 1.86
C ASN A 37 -5.74 12.49 0.96
N VAL A 38 -6.23 11.33 1.39
CA VAL A 38 -5.95 10.03 0.78
C VAL A 38 -7.26 9.40 0.31
N ALA A 39 -7.24 8.73 -0.84
CA ALA A 39 -8.28 7.79 -1.25
C ALA A 39 -7.68 6.42 -1.55
N VAL A 40 -8.49 5.37 -1.51
CA VAL A 40 -8.10 4.01 -1.89
C VAL A 40 -9.09 3.45 -2.90
N VAL A 41 -8.59 2.88 -4.00
CA VAL A 41 -9.36 2.12 -4.99
C VAL A 41 -9.00 0.64 -4.85
N ASP A 42 -9.94 -0.14 -4.33
CA ASP A 42 -9.84 -1.59 -4.19
C ASP A 42 -10.27 -2.25 -5.50
N CYS A 43 -9.27 -2.71 -6.26
CA CYS A 43 -9.43 -3.24 -7.61
C CYS A 43 -9.37 -4.78 -7.68
N ASP A 44 -9.22 -5.47 -6.54
CA ASP A 44 -9.11 -6.93 -6.49
C ASP A 44 -10.50 -7.58 -6.52
N TYR A 45 -11.26 -7.38 -7.61
CA TYR A 45 -12.55 -8.03 -7.82
C TYR A 45 -12.35 -9.54 -8.08
N PRO A 46 -13.10 -10.44 -7.42
CA PRO A 46 -14.22 -10.20 -6.49
C PRO A 46 -13.83 -10.16 -5.00
N GLN A 47 -12.55 -10.25 -4.64
CA GLN A 47 -12.13 -10.34 -3.23
C GLN A 47 -12.39 -9.06 -2.43
N HIS A 48 -12.17 -7.89 -3.05
CA HIS A 48 -12.30 -6.56 -2.46
C HIS A 48 -11.91 -6.50 -0.98
N SER A 49 -10.67 -6.90 -0.72
CA SER A 49 -10.22 -7.20 0.64
C SER A 49 -10.18 -5.96 1.55
N ILE A 50 -9.94 -4.76 1.00
CA ILE A 50 -9.95 -3.50 1.74
C ILE A 50 -11.39 -3.04 1.98
N SER A 51 -12.27 -3.16 0.99
CA SER A 51 -13.69 -2.84 1.17
C SER A 51 -14.35 -3.74 2.22
N ALA A 52 -14.06 -5.05 2.18
CA ALA A 52 -14.51 -6.00 3.19
C ALA A 52 -13.95 -5.66 4.58
N MET A 53 -12.68 -5.22 4.67
CA MET A 53 -12.08 -4.74 5.92
C MET A 53 -12.78 -3.49 6.45
N ARG A 54 -13.07 -2.50 5.58
CA ARG A 54 -13.81 -1.30 5.95
C ARG A 54 -15.18 -1.62 6.54
N LYS A 55 -15.89 -2.59 5.97
CA LYS A 55 -17.18 -3.04 6.51
C LYS A 55 -17.03 -3.63 7.92
N ARG A 56 -16.08 -4.56 8.11
CA ARG A 56 -15.82 -5.18 9.43
C ARG A 56 -15.38 -4.15 10.47
N ASP A 57 -14.50 -3.22 10.09
CA ASP A 57 -14.05 -2.14 10.98
C ASP A 57 -15.22 -1.27 11.44
N ALA A 58 -16.13 -0.92 10.52
CA ALA A 58 -17.32 -0.12 10.84
C ALA A 58 -18.30 -0.87 11.73
N GLU A 59 -18.53 -2.16 11.48
CA GLU A 59 -19.36 -3.03 12.33
C GLU A 59 -18.78 -3.09 13.76
N GLN A 60 -17.47 -3.29 13.89
CA GLN A 60 -16.82 -3.33 15.21
C GLN A 60 -16.89 -1.99 15.94
N VAL A 61 -16.64 -0.86 15.25
CA VAL A 61 -16.75 0.48 15.83
C VAL A 61 -18.19 0.78 16.30
N ASN A 62 -19.19 0.28 15.58
CA ASN A 62 -20.58 0.50 15.94
C ASN A 62 -21.06 -0.39 17.10
N GLY A 63 -20.54 -1.62 17.18
CA GLY A 63 -20.91 -2.64 18.15
C GLY A 63 -20.16 -2.58 19.50
N ASP A 64 -19.10 -1.78 19.62
CA ASP A 64 -18.26 -1.71 20.81
C ASP A 64 -18.04 -0.25 21.25
N ASP A 65 -18.49 0.08 22.46
CA ASP A 65 -18.45 1.45 23.00
C ASP A 65 -17.03 2.00 23.13
N TYR A 66 -16.04 1.14 23.41
CA TYR A 66 -14.64 1.57 23.47
C TYR A 66 -14.16 2.04 22.09
N TYR A 67 -14.45 1.28 21.03
CA TYR A 67 -14.06 1.67 19.67
C TYR A 67 -14.89 2.86 19.16
N LYS A 68 -16.17 2.97 19.54
CA LYS A 68 -17.00 4.13 19.22
C LYS A 68 -16.43 5.43 19.82
N GLN A 69 -16.06 5.41 21.10
CA GLN A 69 -15.42 6.55 21.76
C GLN A 69 -14.08 6.89 21.11
N LEU A 70 -13.25 5.89 20.81
CA LEU A 70 -11.97 6.08 20.14
C LEU A 70 -12.13 6.74 18.77
N ALA A 71 -13.07 6.24 17.95
CA ALA A 71 -13.39 6.82 16.64
C ALA A 71 -13.90 8.26 16.76
N PHE A 72 -14.81 8.52 17.71
CA PHE A 72 -15.33 9.87 17.95
C PHE A 72 -14.22 10.86 18.29
N HIS A 73 -13.33 10.50 19.24
CA HIS A 73 -12.20 11.34 19.61
C HIS A 73 -11.23 11.59 18.45
N GLN A 74 -10.90 10.54 17.69
CA GLN A 74 -10.01 10.65 16.54
C GLN A 74 -10.59 11.59 15.48
N PHE A 75 -11.81 11.33 15.00
CA PHE A 75 -12.40 12.13 13.92
C PHE A 75 -12.71 13.57 14.35
N LYS A 76 -13.06 13.78 15.62
CA LYS A 76 -13.23 15.13 16.18
C LYS A 76 -11.90 15.89 16.21
N THR A 77 -10.79 15.23 16.57
CA THR A 77 -9.46 15.85 16.62
C THR A 77 -8.89 16.10 15.22
N LEU A 78 -9.08 15.14 14.30
CA LEU A 78 -8.61 15.24 12.92
C LEU A 78 -9.39 16.27 12.10
N GLY A 79 -10.66 16.53 12.45
CA GLY A 79 -11.54 17.41 11.70
C GLY A 79 -11.94 16.86 10.32
N LYS A 80 -11.72 15.57 10.06
CA LYS A 80 -12.05 14.88 8.81
C LYS A 80 -12.68 13.51 9.11
N LYS A 81 -13.48 13.00 8.16
CA LYS A 81 -14.09 11.66 8.23
C LYS A 81 -13.04 10.58 7.89
N ALA A 82 -13.42 9.30 7.85
CA ALA A 82 -12.55 8.26 7.31
C ALA A 82 -12.26 8.51 5.81
N TYR A 83 -11.07 8.13 5.35
CA TYR A 83 -10.74 8.21 3.92
C TYR A 83 -11.67 7.30 3.08
N PRO A 84 -12.03 7.69 1.85
CA PRO A 84 -12.88 6.87 0.97
C PRO A 84 -12.17 5.58 0.55
N VAL A 85 -12.95 4.49 0.47
CA VAL A 85 -12.55 3.22 -0.16
C VAL A 85 -13.55 2.96 -1.28
N LEU A 86 -13.07 2.99 -2.52
CA LEU A 86 -13.86 2.78 -3.73
C LEU A 86 -13.64 1.34 -4.21
N CYS A 87 -14.67 0.67 -4.72
CA CYS A 87 -14.52 -0.61 -5.39
C CYS A 87 -14.46 -0.40 -6.90
N SER A 88 -13.58 -1.11 -7.60
CA SER A 88 -13.47 -1.06 -9.06
C SER A 88 -12.99 -2.38 -9.65
N SER A 89 -13.10 -2.55 -10.97
CA SER A 89 -12.33 -3.56 -11.69
C SER A 89 -10.93 -3.01 -12.01
N PRO A 90 -9.92 -3.86 -12.27
CA PRO A 90 -8.60 -3.38 -12.69
C PRO A 90 -8.66 -2.46 -13.93
N ASP A 91 -9.48 -2.81 -14.92
CA ASP A 91 -9.68 -2.06 -16.17
C ASP A 91 -10.25 -0.65 -15.95
N GLU A 92 -11.13 -0.46 -14.95
CA GLU A 92 -11.77 0.84 -14.68
C GLU A 92 -11.11 1.61 -13.52
N ALA A 93 -9.99 1.12 -12.99
CA ALA A 93 -9.36 1.63 -11.77
C ALA A 93 -9.05 3.14 -11.84
N ILE A 94 -8.35 3.57 -12.88
CA ILE A 94 -7.94 4.97 -13.09
C ILE A 94 -9.15 5.87 -13.26
N LYS A 95 -10.08 5.47 -14.13
CA LYS A 95 -11.33 6.20 -14.37
C LYS A 95 -12.16 6.36 -13.09
N THR A 96 -12.25 5.31 -12.27
CA THR A 96 -12.94 5.35 -10.98
C THR A 96 -12.33 6.39 -10.04
N ALA A 97 -10.99 6.49 -10.00
CA ALA A 97 -10.30 7.53 -9.24
C ALA A 97 -10.60 8.92 -9.81
N ASP A 98 -10.47 9.11 -11.13
CA ASP A 98 -10.68 10.39 -11.79
C ASP A 98 -12.11 10.93 -11.60
N GLU A 99 -13.13 10.08 -11.77
CA GLU A 99 -14.54 10.44 -11.54
C GLU A 99 -14.80 10.82 -10.08
N TYR A 100 -14.19 10.11 -9.14
CA TYR A 100 -14.27 10.45 -7.72
C TYR A 100 -13.62 11.80 -7.43
N LEU A 101 -12.42 12.05 -7.96
CA LEU A 101 -11.70 13.31 -7.75
C LEU A 101 -12.39 14.50 -8.41
N ALA A 102 -13.02 14.31 -9.58
CA ALA A 102 -13.75 15.37 -10.27
C ALA A 102 -15.03 15.78 -9.52
N SER A 103 -15.66 14.84 -8.81
CA SER A 103 -16.85 15.10 -8.00
C SER A 103 -16.55 15.42 -6.54
N ALA A 104 -15.30 15.20 -6.09
CA ALA A 104 -14.88 15.51 -4.74
C ALA A 104 -14.89 17.03 -4.51
N GLY A 105 -15.55 17.45 -3.43
CA GLY A 105 -15.55 18.86 -2.98
C GLY A 105 -14.23 19.31 -2.32
N MET A 106 -13.15 18.55 -2.48
CA MET A 106 -11.85 18.83 -1.88
C MET A 106 -10.72 18.17 -2.68
N ASP A 107 -9.52 18.69 -2.51
CA ASP A 107 -8.33 18.18 -3.19
C ASP A 107 -7.72 16.99 -2.46
N TYR A 108 -7.23 16.02 -3.23
CA TYR A 108 -6.55 14.83 -2.71
C TYR A 108 -5.06 14.91 -3.00
N ASP A 109 -4.25 14.47 -2.04
CA ASP A 109 -2.81 14.39 -2.21
C ASP A 109 -2.41 13.07 -2.87
N VAL A 110 -3.07 11.96 -2.50
CA VAL A 110 -2.73 10.61 -2.96
C VAL A 110 -3.96 9.74 -3.16
N VAL A 111 -3.96 8.94 -4.23
CA VAL A 111 -4.86 7.81 -4.43
C VAL A 111 -4.04 6.52 -4.46
N PHE A 112 -4.37 5.57 -3.58
CA PHE A 112 -3.76 4.25 -3.60
C PHE A 112 -4.61 3.24 -4.37
N PHE A 113 -3.98 2.37 -5.13
CA PHE A 113 -4.64 1.31 -5.89
C PHE A 113 -4.22 -0.06 -5.34
N ASP A 114 -5.19 -0.86 -4.90
CA ASP A 114 -4.98 -2.26 -4.51
C ASP A 114 -5.34 -3.17 -5.68
N LEU A 115 -4.33 -3.58 -6.43
CA LEU A 115 -4.48 -4.40 -7.63
C LEU A 115 -4.32 -5.89 -7.32
N PRO A 116 -5.01 -6.78 -8.06
CA PRO A 116 -4.85 -8.21 -7.90
C PRO A 116 -3.40 -8.65 -8.19
N GLY A 117 -2.98 -9.79 -7.63
CA GLY A 117 -1.63 -10.31 -7.82
C GLY A 117 -1.34 -10.83 -9.24
N THR A 118 -2.38 -11.10 -10.04
CA THR A 118 -2.25 -11.60 -11.41
C THR A 118 -2.00 -10.45 -12.39
N VAL A 119 -0.72 -10.08 -12.53
CA VAL A 119 -0.26 -8.94 -13.35
C VAL A 119 -0.32 -9.17 -14.86
N ASN A 120 -0.61 -10.39 -15.32
CA ASN A 120 -0.65 -10.72 -16.75
C ASN A 120 -1.99 -10.39 -17.42
N SER A 121 -2.97 -9.84 -16.70
CA SER A 121 -4.20 -9.35 -17.32
C SER A 121 -4.00 -7.94 -17.88
N GLU A 122 -4.56 -7.70 -19.06
CA GLU A 122 -4.51 -6.40 -19.73
C GLU A 122 -5.04 -5.27 -18.84
N GLY A 123 -6.13 -5.52 -18.10
CA GLY A 123 -6.69 -4.57 -17.16
C GLY A 123 -5.68 -4.11 -16.10
N VAL A 124 -4.89 -5.02 -15.52
CA VAL A 124 -3.89 -4.67 -14.49
C VAL A 124 -2.72 -3.88 -15.09
N ILE A 125 -2.25 -4.25 -16.28
CA ILE A 125 -1.18 -3.51 -16.98
C ILE A 125 -1.65 -2.09 -17.30
N ASN A 126 -2.90 -1.93 -17.74
CA ASN A 126 -3.49 -0.63 -18.03
C ASN A 126 -3.66 0.23 -16.76
N SER A 127 -4.05 -0.35 -15.61
CA SER A 127 -4.04 0.42 -14.37
C SER A 127 -2.62 0.83 -13.97
N LEU A 128 -1.64 -0.07 -14.09
CA LEU A 128 -0.25 0.19 -13.71
C LEU A 128 0.42 1.23 -14.61
N SER A 129 0.02 1.37 -15.87
CA SER A 129 0.53 2.44 -16.76
C SER A 129 -0.03 3.82 -16.39
N GLY A 130 -1.18 3.85 -15.70
CA GLY A 130 -1.87 5.03 -15.22
C GLY A 130 -1.54 5.46 -13.80
N VAL A 131 -0.63 4.77 -13.09
CA VAL A 131 -0.14 5.23 -11.76
C VAL A 131 1.20 5.97 -11.87
N ASP A 132 1.49 6.85 -10.92
CA ASP A 132 2.75 7.58 -10.82
C ASP A 132 3.87 6.73 -10.20
N TYR A 133 3.57 5.92 -9.19
CA TYR A 133 4.58 5.13 -8.47
C TYR A 133 4.10 3.71 -8.16
N ILE A 134 5.01 2.75 -8.32
CA ILE A 134 4.80 1.36 -7.92
C ILE A 134 5.80 0.97 -6.85
N PHE A 135 5.31 0.42 -5.74
CA PHE A 135 6.12 -0.18 -4.68
C PHE A 135 5.95 -1.70 -4.69
N THR A 136 7.05 -2.43 -4.89
CA THR A 136 7.05 -3.88 -5.06
C THR A 136 7.67 -4.56 -3.84
N PRO A 137 6.84 -5.10 -2.91
CA PRO A 137 7.36 -5.93 -1.82
C PRO A 137 7.99 -7.21 -2.38
N ILE A 138 9.21 -7.52 -1.95
CA ILE A 138 9.92 -8.77 -2.25
C ILE A 138 10.23 -9.53 -0.96
N ALA A 139 10.26 -10.86 -1.01
CA ALA A 139 10.61 -11.72 0.11
C ALA A 139 11.76 -12.65 -0.28
N ALA A 140 12.57 -13.08 0.69
CA ALA A 140 13.73 -13.95 0.49
C ALA A 140 13.36 -15.44 0.25
N ASP A 141 12.21 -15.69 -0.37
CA ASP A 141 11.87 -16.99 -0.94
C ASP A 141 12.24 -16.98 -2.42
N ARG A 142 13.03 -17.97 -2.86
CA ARG A 142 13.57 -18.00 -4.23
C ARG A 142 12.49 -17.89 -5.31
N VAL A 143 11.35 -18.58 -5.15
CA VAL A 143 10.25 -18.58 -6.12
C VAL A 143 9.52 -17.24 -6.10
N VAL A 144 9.32 -16.67 -4.90
CA VAL A 144 8.72 -15.33 -4.74
C VAL A 144 9.59 -14.25 -5.37
N LEU A 145 10.90 -14.33 -5.16
CA LEU A 145 11.86 -13.36 -5.68
C LEU A 145 11.95 -13.43 -7.21
N GLU A 146 12.15 -14.60 -7.81
CA GLU A 146 12.23 -14.77 -9.26
C GLU A 146 10.99 -14.18 -9.98
N SER A 147 9.79 -14.44 -9.44
CA SER A 147 8.54 -13.88 -9.97
C SER A 147 8.43 -12.37 -9.78
N SER A 148 8.82 -11.86 -8.61
CA SER A 148 8.74 -10.41 -8.32
C SER A 148 9.75 -9.61 -9.15
N LEU A 149 10.96 -10.14 -9.37
CA LEU A 149 11.96 -9.50 -10.23
C LEU A 149 11.55 -9.55 -11.70
N SER A 150 11.02 -10.68 -12.18
CA SER A 150 10.51 -10.77 -13.56
C SER A 150 9.43 -9.72 -13.83
N PHE A 151 8.50 -9.55 -12.90
CA PHE A 151 7.50 -8.48 -12.93
C PHE A 151 8.15 -7.08 -12.95
N ALA A 152 9.04 -6.80 -11.99
CA ALA A 152 9.67 -5.49 -11.88
C ALA A 152 10.46 -5.13 -13.14
N VAL A 153 11.21 -6.08 -13.72
CA VAL A 153 11.93 -5.88 -14.99
C VAL A 153 10.97 -5.58 -16.13
N ALA A 154 9.87 -6.31 -16.25
CA ALA A 154 8.89 -6.09 -17.31
C ALA A 154 8.27 -4.69 -17.20
N ILE A 155 7.80 -4.29 -16.01
CA ILE A 155 7.21 -2.97 -15.78
C ILE A 155 8.24 -1.86 -15.97
N HIS A 156 9.45 -2.03 -15.45
CA HIS A 156 10.51 -1.03 -15.58
C HIS A 156 10.90 -0.81 -17.05
N LYS A 157 10.97 -1.87 -17.86
CA LYS A 157 11.29 -1.75 -19.30
C LYS A 157 10.12 -1.21 -20.13
N LEU A 158 8.90 -1.66 -19.86
CA LEU A 158 7.74 -1.37 -20.70
C LEU A 158 7.05 -0.05 -20.35
N LEU A 159 7.01 0.32 -19.06
CA LEU A 159 6.19 1.41 -18.56
C LEU A 159 7.02 2.60 -18.06
N VAL A 160 8.09 2.36 -17.27
CA VAL A 160 8.87 3.48 -16.70
C VAL A 160 9.64 4.26 -17.79
N LYS A 161 10.13 3.56 -18.82
CA LYS A 161 10.86 4.19 -19.94
C LYS A 161 9.94 4.73 -21.04
N ASN A 162 8.63 4.63 -20.87
CA ASN A 162 7.65 5.04 -21.87
C ASN A 162 6.99 6.36 -21.48
N GLU A 163 7.28 7.43 -22.22
CA GLU A 163 6.72 8.77 -21.97
C GLU A 163 5.19 8.84 -22.13
N ALA A 164 4.58 7.85 -22.79
CA ALA A 164 3.13 7.74 -22.87
C ALA A 164 2.49 7.22 -21.56
N CYS A 165 3.28 6.67 -20.64
CA CYS A 165 2.81 6.20 -19.34
C CYS A 165 3.00 7.28 -18.26
N ARG A 166 2.13 7.27 -17.25
CA ARG A 166 2.22 8.18 -16.09
C ARG A 166 3.35 7.81 -15.12
N LEU A 167 3.87 6.58 -15.24
CA LEU A 167 4.76 5.95 -14.27
C LEU A 167 6.12 6.68 -14.15
N LYS A 168 6.32 7.33 -13.00
CA LYS A 168 7.54 8.07 -12.63
C LYS A 168 8.59 7.20 -11.97
N GLY A 169 8.20 6.09 -11.33
CA GLY A 169 9.14 5.20 -10.67
C GLY A 169 8.56 3.87 -10.18
N LEU A 170 9.42 2.86 -10.13
CA LEU A 170 9.17 1.57 -9.49
C LEU A 170 10.27 1.32 -8.46
N HIS A 171 9.88 0.97 -7.23
CA HIS A 171 10.79 0.74 -6.12
C HIS A 171 10.51 -0.59 -5.44
N LEU A 172 11.53 -1.43 -5.33
CA LEU A 172 11.46 -2.68 -4.59
C LEU A 172 11.76 -2.41 -3.11
N PHE A 173 11.18 -3.20 -2.22
CA PHE A 173 11.59 -3.20 -0.82
C PHE A 173 11.46 -4.60 -0.21
N TRP A 174 12.39 -4.92 0.69
CA TRP A 174 12.39 -6.20 1.37
C TRP A 174 11.26 -6.27 2.40
N ASN A 175 10.49 -7.35 2.33
CA ASN A 175 9.46 -7.74 3.28
C ASN A 175 9.73 -9.14 3.81
N MET A 176 9.18 -9.44 4.99
CA MET A 176 9.34 -10.71 5.69
C MET A 176 10.82 -11.09 5.89
N VAL A 177 11.67 -10.10 6.18
CA VAL A 177 13.10 -10.34 6.41
C VAL A 177 13.28 -11.14 7.69
N ASP A 178 13.90 -12.31 7.58
CA ASP A 178 14.28 -13.11 8.73
C ASP A 178 15.65 -12.64 9.24
N GLY A 179 15.68 -12.06 10.44
CA GLY A 179 16.92 -11.63 11.08
C GLY A 179 17.89 -12.78 11.41
N ARG A 180 17.46 -14.05 11.28
CA ARG A 180 18.29 -15.25 11.44
C ARG A 180 18.91 -15.73 10.13
N GLU A 181 18.35 -15.31 8.98
CA GLU A 181 18.94 -15.66 7.69
C GLU A 181 20.29 -14.96 7.54
N LYS A 182 21.24 -15.68 6.93
CA LYS A 182 22.60 -15.17 6.74
C LYS A 182 22.57 -13.98 5.80
N THR A 183 23.31 -12.93 6.15
CA THR A 183 23.50 -11.70 5.34
C THR A 183 23.92 -12.00 3.90
N ASP A 184 24.62 -13.12 3.67
CA ASP A 184 25.08 -13.55 2.34
C ASP A 184 23.95 -13.75 1.33
N LEU A 185 22.77 -14.24 1.75
CA LEU A 185 21.64 -14.49 0.84
C LEU A 185 21.02 -13.19 0.34
N TYR A 186 20.72 -12.27 1.26
CA TYR A 186 20.22 -10.93 0.90
C TYR A 186 21.24 -10.19 0.06
N THR A 187 22.53 -10.29 0.39
CA THR A 187 23.61 -9.65 -0.38
C THR A 187 23.64 -10.17 -1.82
N LEU A 188 23.52 -11.48 -2.03
CA LEU A 188 23.46 -12.07 -3.37
C LEU A 188 22.24 -11.57 -4.16
N TYR A 189 21.07 -11.56 -3.55
CA TYR A 189 19.86 -11.08 -4.21
C TYR A 189 19.90 -9.57 -4.51
N GLU A 190 20.47 -8.77 -3.61
CA GLU A 190 20.70 -7.35 -3.87
C GLU A 190 21.67 -7.12 -5.03
N GLN A 191 22.71 -7.95 -5.18
CA GLN A 191 23.59 -7.88 -6.35
C GLN A 191 22.80 -8.12 -7.63
N THR A 192 21.97 -9.16 -7.69
CA THR A 192 21.10 -9.41 -8.84
C THR A 192 20.14 -8.26 -9.13
N ILE A 193 19.53 -7.66 -8.09
CA ILE A 193 18.64 -6.50 -8.24
C ILE A 193 19.39 -5.30 -8.85
N ARG A 194 20.63 -5.06 -8.41
CA ARG A 194 21.49 -3.99 -8.94
C ARG A 194 21.89 -4.26 -10.40
N GLU A 195 22.23 -5.50 -10.74
CA GLU A 195 22.54 -5.91 -12.12
C GLU A 195 21.35 -5.72 -13.07
N LEU A 196 20.13 -5.85 -12.56
CA LEU A 196 18.88 -5.58 -13.29
C LEU A 196 18.50 -4.09 -13.34
N GLU A 197 19.33 -3.20 -12.77
CA GLU A 197 19.11 -1.76 -12.66
C GLU A 197 17.78 -1.40 -11.98
N LEU A 198 17.30 -2.26 -11.08
CA LEU A 198 16.04 -2.07 -10.38
C LEU A 198 16.25 -1.25 -9.09
N PRO A 199 15.49 -0.16 -8.87
CA PRO A 199 15.61 0.63 -7.65
C PRO A 199 15.18 -0.15 -6.41
N LEU A 200 16.07 -0.28 -5.43
CA LEU A 200 15.81 -0.92 -4.14
C LEU A 200 15.82 0.11 -3.01
N MET A 201 14.77 0.10 -2.20
CA MET A 201 14.64 0.94 -1.01
C MET A 201 15.58 0.48 0.10
N LYS A 202 15.96 1.40 0.98
CA LYS A 202 16.87 1.12 2.11
C LYS A 202 16.15 0.43 3.26
N VAL A 203 14.89 0.80 3.50
CA VAL A 203 14.11 0.24 4.60
C VAL A 203 13.56 -1.12 4.21
N PHE A 204 13.68 -2.07 5.14
CA PHE A 204 13.09 -3.40 5.05
C PHE A 204 12.08 -3.64 6.17
N ILE A 205 11.16 -4.57 5.94
CA ILE A 205 10.16 -4.99 6.91
C ILE A 205 10.50 -6.39 7.45
N PRO A 206 10.71 -6.56 8.77
CA PRO A 206 11.03 -7.86 9.37
C PRO A 206 9.83 -8.81 9.33
N ASP A 207 10.09 -10.13 9.30
CA ASP A 207 9.02 -11.12 9.44
C ASP A 207 8.42 -11.06 10.86
N THR A 208 7.18 -10.58 10.94
CA THR A 208 6.46 -10.53 12.19
C THR A 208 4.98 -10.79 12.02
N LYS A 209 4.41 -11.56 12.95
CA LYS A 209 2.96 -11.84 13.01
C LYS A 209 2.13 -10.60 13.42
N ARG A 210 2.77 -9.49 13.79
CA ARG A 210 2.09 -8.24 14.22
C ARG A 210 1.19 -7.65 13.13
N PHE A 211 1.58 -7.77 11.86
CA PHE A 211 0.84 -7.27 10.70
C PHE A 211 -0.55 -7.90 10.51
N LYS A 212 -0.81 -9.06 11.14
CA LYS A 212 -2.07 -9.79 11.03
C LYS A 212 -3.12 -9.36 12.08
N LYS A 213 -2.80 -8.41 12.97
CA LYS A 213 -3.71 -7.98 14.04
C LYS A 213 -4.69 -6.92 13.53
N GLU A 214 -5.91 -7.35 13.22
CA GLU A 214 -7.07 -6.48 12.97
C GLU A 214 -7.78 -6.11 14.28
N LEU A 215 -8.83 -5.30 14.17
CA LEU A 215 -9.78 -5.04 15.26
C LEU A 215 -10.36 -6.36 15.79
N ASP A 216 -10.32 -6.55 17.11
CA ASP A 216 -10.81 -7.74 17.80
C ASP A 216 -11.50 -7.30 19.10
N ALA A 217 -12.63 -7.95 19.42
CA ALA A 217 -13.40 -7.74 20.64
C ALA A 217 -12.59 -8.02 21.92
N GLN A 218 -11.58 -8.89 21.85
CA GLN A 218 -10.75 -9.26 23.02
C GLN A 218 -9.47 -8.43 23.14
N ARG A 219 -9.03 -7.73 22.07
CA ARG A 219 -7.70 -7.10 22.00
C ARG A 219 -7.78 -5.63 21.59
N LYS A 220 -7.39 -4.75 22.52
CA LYS A 220 -7.41 -3.28 22.34
C LYS A 220 -6.24 -2.71 21.51
N THR A 221 -5.47 -3.55 20.80
CA THR A 221 -4.34 -3.10 19.97
C THR A 221 -4.62 -3.39 18.50
N VAL A 222 -4.72 -2.34 17.68
CA VAL A 222 -5.01 -2.44 16.25
C VAL A 222 -3.73 -2.27 15.46
N PHE A 223 -3.43 -3.16 14.50
CA PHE A 223 -2.34 -2.94 13.56
C PHE A 223 -2.84 -2.58 12.17
N ARG A 224 -3.81 -3.34 11.67
CA ARG A 224 -4.40 -3.16 10.35
C ARG A 224 -5.86 -2.76 10.49
N SER A 225 -6.16 -1.53 10.09
CA SER A 225 -7.52 -0.99 10.03
C SER A 225 -7.57 0.11 8.97
N THR A 226 -8.75 0.28 8.38
CA THR A 226 -9.10 1.37 7.48
C THR A 226 -9.70 2.57 8.21
N LEU A 227 -9.97 2.47 9.51
CA LEU A 227 -10.57 3.51 10.36
C LEU A 227 -9.60 4.06 11.41
N PHE A 228 -8.53 3.33 11.74
CA PHE A 228 -7.55 3.72 12.74
C PHE A 228 -6.12 3.54 12.22
N PRO A 229 -5.17 4.39 12.63
CA PRO A 229 -3.75 4.13 12.40
C PRO A 229 -3.27 2.92 13.22
N ALA A 230 -2.15 2.33 12.82
CA ALA A 230 -1.51 1.26 13.58
C ALA A 230 -1.11 1.74 14.99
N ASP A 231 -1.36 0.91 16.01
CA ASP A 231 -0.99 1.20 17.40
C ASP A 231 0.53 1.35 17.53
N LYS A 232 0.96 2.47 18.11
CA LYS A 232 2.39 2.83 18.30
C LYS A 232 3.21 1.72 18.96
N ARG A 233 2.60 0.94 19.87
CA ARG A 233 3.28 -0.18 20.56
C ARG A 233 3.66 -1.30 19.60
N LEU A 234 2.85 -1.51 18.56
CA LEU A 234 3.08 -2.56 17.58
C LEU A 234 4.00 -2.08 16.45
N VAL A 235 3.98 -0.78 16.11
CA VAL A 235 4.86 -0.15 15.11
C VAL A 235 6.33 -0.18 15.57
N LYS A 236 6.58 -0.10 16.88
CA LYS A 236 7.95 -0.13 17.42
C LYS A 236 8.69 -1.41 17.01
N GLY A 237 9.76 -1.24 16.23
CA GLY A 237 10.60 -2.32 15.72
C GLY A 237 10.01 -3.11 14.55
N SER A 238 8.99 -2.58 13.86
CA SER A 238 8.47 -3.15 12.61
C SER A 238 9.00 -2.45 11.36
N ASN A 239 9.82 -1.40 11.51
CA ASN A 239 10.34 -0.53 10.44
C ASN A 239 9.25 0.13 9.57
N MET A 240 7.98 0.09 9.99
CA MET A 240 6.86 0.57 9.18
C MET A 240 6.86 2.09 9.04
N GLU A 241 7.19 2.82 10.11
CA GLU A 241 7.24 4.28 10.07
C GLU A 241 8.40 4.77 9.18
N GLU A 242 9.54 4.09 9.27
CA GLU A 242 10.71 4.32 8.43
C GLU A 242 10.39 4.04 6.96
N LEU A 243 9.70 2.93 6.66
CA LEU A 243 9.28 2.58 5.30
C LEU A 243 8.36 3.65 4.72
N ILE A 244 7.33 4.05 5.48
CA ILE A 244 6.37 5.07 5.04
C ILE A 244 7.06 6.43 4.85
N THR A 245 8.04 6.75 5.69
CA THR A 245 8.85 7.97 5.55
C THR A 245 9.68 7.95 4.26
N GLU A 246 10.32 6.81 3.95
CA GLU A 246 11.05 6.65 2.68
C GLU A 246 10.11 6.72 1.46
N ILE A 247 8.92 6.09 1.54
CA ILE A 247 7.88 6.20 0.50
C ILE A 247 7.48 7.66 0.28
N ALA A 248 7.12 8.38 1.35
CA ALA A 248 6.72 9.79 1.29
C ALA A 248 7.81 10.66 0.68
N TYR A 249 9.08 10.41 1.02
CA TYR A 249 10.23 11.09 0.42
C TYR A 249 10.33 10.82 -1.09
N LEU A 250 10.22 9.56 -1.53
CA LEU A 250 10.30 9.17 -2.94
C LEU A 250 9.18 9.79 -3.79
N ILE A 251 7.97 9.90 -3.24
CA ILE A 251 6.82 10.47 -3.93
C ILE A 251 6.63 11.97 -3.65
N LYS A 252 7.55 12.62 -2.93
CA LYS A 252 7.58 14.06 -2.63
C LYS A 252 6.33 14.57 -1.90
N LEU A 253 5.93 13.85 -0.85
CA LEU A 253 4.91 14.29 0.11
C LEU A 253 5.50 15.04 1.29
#